data_AF-A0A840IG03-F1
#
_entry.id   AF-A0A840IG03-F1
#
_cell.length_a   1.000
_cell.length_b   1.000
_cell.length_c   1.000
_cell.angle_alpha   90.00
_cell.angle_beta   90.00
_cell.angle_gamma   90.00
#
_symmetry.space_group_name_H-M   'P 1'
#
loop_
_entity.id
_entity.type
_entity.pdbx_description
1 polymer ?
#
loop_
_entity_poly.entity_id
_entity_poly.type
_entity_poly.pdbx_seq_one_letter_code
_entity_poly.pdbx_strand_id
1 'polypeptide(L)'
;MPRQDTIQQIIATYGRLASEAHYRPMAPSDGLGNITVPEEELDLEAEATDYMQRWDDEEDNGRFYIGTCNFETRPATIFAVEAARMLCATEDDTALRLLRMAVAELEAQQDE
;
A
#
# COMPACT_ATOMS: atom_id res chain seq x y z
N MET A 1 18.30 -5.07 -5.03
CA MET A 1 17.40 -6.23 -4.81
C MET A 1 17.04 -6.25 -3.34
N PRO A 2 15.76 -6.03 -3.00
CA PRO A 2 15.30 -6.01 -1.62
C PRO A 2 15.48 -7.37 -0.96
N ARG A 3 15.64 -7.37 0.37
CA ARG A 3 15.70 -8.60 1.16
C ARG A 3 14.36 -9.33 1.09
N GLN A 4 14.38 -10.66 1.15
CA GLN A 4 13.18 -11.49 1.00
C GLN A 4 12.12 -11.25 2.08
N ASP A 5 12.55 -10.85 3.28
CA ASP A 5 11.68 -10.41 4.39
C ASP A 5 10.87 -9.15 4.02
N THR A 6 11.49 -8.20 3.34
CA THR A 6 10.92 -6.92 2.91
C THR A 6 9.87 -7.15 1.84
N ILE A 7 10.18 -8.02 0.87
CA ILE A 7 9.25 -8.40 -0.20
C ILE A 7 7.99 -9.02 0.40
N GLN A 8 8.13 -9.98 1.31
CA GLN A 8 7.00 -10.64 1.95
C GLN A 8 6.14 -9.65 2.76
N GLN A 9 6.78 -8.72 3.47
CA GLN A 9 6.06 -7.71 4.25
C GLN A 9 5.25 -6.75 3.36
N ILE A 10 5.82 -6.30 2.24
CA ILE A 10 5.10 -5.43 1.29
C ILE A 10 3.93 -6.18 0.65
N ILE A 11 4.15 -7.44 0.22
CA ILE A 11 3.08 -8.28 -0.36
C ILE A 11 1.95 -8.51 0.65
N ALA A 12 2.28 -8.85 1.90
CA ALA A 12 1.29 -9.03 2.96
C ALA A 12 0.51 -7.72 3.24
N THR A 13 1.22 -6.60 3.23
CA THR A 13 0.59 -5.28 3.41
C THR A 13 -0.35 -4.95 2.25
N TYR A 14 0.05 -5.25 1.00
CA TYR A 14 -0.83 -5.10 -0.16
C TYR A 14 -2.11 -5.93 -0.04
N GLY A 15 -2.00 -7.18 0.42
CA GLY A 15 -3.16 -8.03 0.68
C GLY A 15 -4.17 -7.35 1.61
N ARG A 16 -3.68 -6.65 2.63
CA ARG A 16 -4.52 -5.89 3.58
C ARG A 16 -5.13 -4.63 2.99
N LEU A 17 -4.42 -3.90 2.12
CA LEU A 17 -5.02 -2.82 1.35
C LEU A 17 -6.25 -3.34 0.57
N ALA A 18 -6.10 -4.48 -0.08
CA ALA A 18 -7.17 -5.08 -0.89
C ALA A 18 -8.33 -5.59 -0.01
N SER A 19 -8.05 -6.35 1.06
CA SER A 19 -9.08 -7.02 1.84
C SER A 19 -9.75 -6.15 2.91
N GLU A 20 -9.00 -5.26 3.56
CA GLU A 20 -9.50 -4.45 4.69
C GLU A 20 -9.91 -3.04 4.26
N ALA A 21 -9.14 -2.40 3.37
CA ALA A 21 -9.44 -1.04 2.89
C ALA A 21 -10.28 -1.03 1.60
N HIS A 22 -10.45 -2.18 0.95
CA HIS A 22 -11.03 -2.33 -0.40
C HIS A 22 -10.33 -1.44 -1.43
N TYR A 23 -9.01 -1.30 -1.30
CA TYR A 23 -8.18 -0.42 -2.11
C TYR A 23 -7.07 -1.21 -2.79
N ARG A 24 -6.99 -1.10 -4.13
CA ARG A 24 -6.07 -1.88 -4.96
C ARG A 24 -5.27 -0.96 -5.88
N PRO A 25 -4.17 -0.37 -5.40
CA PRO A 25 -3.42 0.64 -6.15
C PRO A 25 -2.79 0.12 -7.45
N MET A 26 -2.63 -1.20 -7.61
CA MET A 26 -2.10 -1.82 -8.84
C MET A 26 -3.16 -2.49 -9.69
N ALA A 27 -4.43 -2.52 -9.25
CA ALA A 27 -5.49 -3.05 -10.09
C ALA A 27 -5.61 -2.20 -11.36
N PRO A 28 -5.83 -2.82 -12.54
CA PRO A 28 -6.09 -2.09 -13.77
C PRO A 28 -7.25 -1.10 -13.56
N SER A 29 -6.97 0.20 -13.66
CA SER A 29 -7.97 1.24 -13.43
C SER A 29 -8.05 2.25 -14.57
N ASP A 30 -9.17 2.96 -14.64
CA ASP A 30 -9.39 4.07 -15.58
C ASP A 30 -8.71 5.37 -15.14
N GLY A 31 -7.97 5.35 -14.02
CA GLY A 31 -7.37 6.52 -13.40
C GLY A 31 -8.36 7.40 -12.62
N LEU A 32 -9.62 6.99 -12.49
CA LEU A 32 -10.69 7.64 -11.71
C LEU A 32 -11.19 6.72 -10.58
N GLY A 33 -10.38 5.75 -10.17
CA GLY A 33 -10.71 4.81 -9.10
C GLY A 33 -11.58 3.62 -9.51
N ASN A 34 -11.98 3.50 -10.78
CA ASN A 34 -12.76 2.36 -11.25
C ASN A 34 -11.84 1.26 -11.75
N ILE A 35 -12.01 0.04 -11.22
CA ILE A 35 -11.34 -1.16 -11.74
C ILE A 35 -11.95 -1.49 -13.12
N THR A 36 -11.09 -1.70 -14.10
CA THR A 36 -11.47 -1.83 -15.52
C THR A 36 -11.58 -3.27 -16.01
N VAL A 37 -11.21 -4.24 -15.17
CA VAL A 37 -11.26 -5.67 -15.48
C VAL A 37 -12.25 -6.38 -14.55
N PRO A 38 -12.87 -7.50 -14.99
CA PRO A 38 -13.70 -8.33 -14.12
C PRO A 38 -12.94 -8.82 -12.88
N GLU A 39 -13.66 -9.04 -11.78
CA GLU A 39 -13.07 -9.48 -10.51
C GLU A 39 -12.35 -10.82 -10.64
N GLU A 40 -12.83 -11.69 -11.53
CA GLU A 40 -12.26 -13.02 -11.77
C GLU A 40 -10.91 -12.99 -12.51
N GLU A 41 -10.59 -11.87 -13.15
CA GLU A 41 -9.32 -11.65 -13.87
C GLU A 41 -8.28 -10.93 -13.02
N LEU A 42 -8.65 -10.55 -11.79
CA LEU A 42 -7.78 -9.85 -10.87
C LEU A 42 -6.78 -10.82 -10.20
N ASP A 43 -5.50 -10.63 -10.50
CA ASP A 43 -4.39 -11.41 -9.93
C ASP A 43 -3.73 -10.63 -8.78
N LEU A 44 -4.10 -10.98 -7.54
CA LEU A 44 -3.57 -10.35 -6.34
C LEU A 44 -2.06 -10.58 -6.16
N GLU A 45 -1.51 -11.69 -6.64
CA GLU A 45 -0.08 -11.99 -6.50
C GLU A 45 0.75 -11.16 -7.47
N ALA A 46 0.28 -11.06 -8.73
CA ALA A 46 0.88 -10.18 -9.72
C ALA A 46 0.81 -8.71 -9.26
N GLU A 47 -0.36 -8.26 -8.81
CA GLU A 47 -0.54 -6.89 -8.32
C GLU A 47 0.35 -6.56 -7.11
N ALA A 48 0.46 -7.48 -6.14
CA ALA A 48 1.32 -7.28 -4.98
C ALA A 48 2.81 -7.22 -5.40
N THR A 49 3.20 -8.00 -6.40
CA THR A 49 4.56 -7.98 -6.97
C THR A 49 4.82 -6.66 -7.68
N ASP A 50 3.89 -6.19 -8.51
CA ASP A 50 4.01 -4.90 -9.21
C ASP A 50 4.02 -3.73 -8.21
N TYR A 51 3.22 -3.83 -7.14
CA TYR A 51 3.22 -2.84 -6.07
C TYR A 51 4.58 -2.78 -5.38
N MET A 52 5.16 -3.94 -5.06
CA MET A 52 6.48 -4.03 -4.45
C MET A 52 7.56 -3.42 -5.34
N GLN A 53 7.55 -3.71 -6.65
CA GLN A 53 8.49 -3.10 -7.60
C GLN A 53 8.34 -1.57 -7.64
N ARG A 54 7.10 -1.07 -7.71
CA ARG A 54 6.83 0.36 -7.67
C ARG A 54 7.32 0.99 -6.37
N TRP A 55 7.08 0.35 -5.23
CA TRP A 55 7.52 0.84 -3.92
C TRP A 55 9.05 0.93 -3.84
N ASP A 56 9.76 -0.13 -4.23
CA ASP A 56 11.23 -0.20 -4.26
C ASP A 56 11.79 0.90 -5.18
N ASP A 57 11.23 1.05 -6.38
CA ASP A 57 11.60 2.10 -7.32
C ASP A 57 11.37 3.51 -6.76
N GLU A 58 10.26 3.72 -6.05
CA GLU A 58 9.95 5.03 -5.50
C GLU A 58 10.84 5.39 -4.30
N GLU A 59 11.18 4.42 -3.45
CA GLU A 59 12.08 4.58 -2.30
C GLU A 59 13.53 4.80 -2.76
N ASP A 60 14.04 3.98 -3.69
CA ASP A 60 15.42 4.05 -4.18
C ASP A 60 15.67 5.30 -5.06
N ASN A 61 14.67 5.73 -5.83
CA ASN A 61 14.81 6.90 -6.70
C ASN A 61 14.29 8.21 -6.06
N GLY A 62 13.88 8.18 -4.78
CA GLY A 62 13.40 9.36 -4.05
C GLY A 62 12.15 10.00 -4.65
N ARG A 63 11.28 9.21 -5.29
CA ARG A 63 10.07 9.70 -5.97
C ARG A 63 8.99 10.18 -5.00
N PHE A 64 9.01 9.69 -3.77
CA PHE A 64 8.37 10.35 -2.64
C PHE A 64 9.47 10.86 -1.70
N TYR A 65 9.55 12.18 -1.49
CA TYR A 65 10.62 12.82 -0.69
C TYR A 65 10.33 12.71 0.82
N ILE A 66 10.02 11.50 1.29
CA ILE A 66 9.65 11.23 2.70
C ILE A 66 10.73 10.40 3.44
N GLY A 67 11.77 9.98 2.72
CA GLY A 67 12.88 9.18 3.24
C GLY A 67 12.65 7.66 3.14
N THR A 68 13.59 6.89 3.72
CA THR A 68 13.54 5.42 3.80
C THR A 68 12.71 5.01 5.02
N CYS A 69 11.79 4.08 4.84
CA CYS A 69 10.92 3.62 5.91
C CYS A 69 11.67 2.74 6.93
N ASN A 70 11.31 2.83 8.21
CA ASN A 70 11.72 1.85 9.21
C ASN A 70 11.10 0.49 8.84
N PHE A 71 11.89 -0.59 8.93
CA PHE A 71 11.45 -1.94 8.57
C PHE A 71 10.25 -2.40 9.41
N GLU A 72 10.28 -2.16 10.71
CA GLU A 72 9.23 -2.59 11.64
C GLU A 72 7.90 -1.89 11.35
N THR A 73 7.94 -0.57 11.13
CA THR A 73 6.74 0.24 10.88
C THR A 73 6.46 0.49 9.39
N ARG A 74 7.05 -0.30 8.49
CA ARG A 74 6.82 -0.17 7.04
C ARG A 74 5.35 -0.34 6.66
N PRO A 75 4.59 -1.31 7.20
CA PRO A 75 3.16 -1.43 6.89
C PRO A 75 2.39 -0.15 7.22
N ALA A 76 2.64 0.45 8.39
CA ALA A 76 2.04 1.73 8.78
C ALA A 76 2.39 2.86 7.80
N THR A 77 3.65 2.88 7.32
CA THR A 77 4.11 3.88 6.36
C THR A 77 3.42 3.71 5.01
N ILE A 78 3.28 2.48 4.52
CA ILE A 78 2.55 2.15 3.29
C ILE A 78 1.11 2.67 3.38
N PHE A 79 0.40 2.36 4.47
CA PHE A 79 -0.96 2.83 4.69
C PHE A 79 -1.06 4.37 4.70
N ALA A 80 -0.12 5.05 5.36
CA ALA A 80 -0.10 6.52 5.41
C ALA A 80 0.18 7.17 4.04
N VAL A 81 1.10 6.61 3.25
CA VAL A 81 1.42 7.11 1.90
C VAL A 81 0.24 6.93 0.96
N GLU A 82 -0.39 5.76 0.97
CA GLU A 82 -1.59 5.52 0.17
C GLU A 82 -2.76 6.39 0.63
N ALA A 83 -2.92 6.63 1.92
CA ALA A 83 -3.91 7.58 2.42
C ALA A 83 -3.67 8.99 1.89
N ALA A 84 -2.42 9.45 1.88
CA ALA A 84 -2.06 10.76 1.31
C ALA A 84 -2.40 10.83 -0.19
N ARG A 85 -2.17 9.75 -0.94
CA ARG A 85 -2.58 9.65 -2.36
C ARG A 85 -4.10 9.77 -2.51
N MET A 86 -4.87 9.10 -1.66
CA MET A 86 -6.33 9.17 -1.66
C MET A 86 -6.87 10.55 -1.30
N LEU A 87 -6.25 11.26 -0.34
CA LEU A 87 -6.60 12.65 -0.04
C LEU A 87 -6.38 13.57 -1.25
N CYS A 88 -5.30 13.37 -2.01
CA CYS A 88 -5.07 14.11 -3.26
C CYS A 88 -6.09 13.75 -4.36
N ALA A 89 -6.65 12.55 -4.32
CA ALA A 89 -7.68 12.07 -5.24
C ALA A 89 -9.12 12.39 -4.76
N THR A 90 -9.29 13.10 -3.63
CA THR A 90 -10.59 13.39 -3.00
C THR A 90 -11.38 12.13 -2.56
N GLU A 91 -10.67 11.02 -2.33
CA GLU A 91 -11.21 9.75 -1.86
C GLU A 91 -11.16 9.65 -0.32
N ASP A 92 -11.85 10.59 0.35
CA ASP A 92 -11.72 10.83 1.80
C ASP A 92 -12.06 9.61 2.66
N ASP A 93 -13.07 8.82 2.27
CA ASP A 93 -13.47 7.61 2.99
C ASP A 93 -12.39 6.53 2.95
N THR A 94 -11.76 6.37 1.79
CA THR A 94 -10.63 5.42 1.61
C THR A 94 -9.41 5.91 2.37
N ALA A 95 -9.11 7.20 2.30
CA ALA A 95 -8.02 7.80 3.07
C ALA A 95 -8.19 7.58 4.58
N LEU A 96 -9.40 7.78 5.12
CA LEU A 96 -9.68 7.59 6.54
C LEU A 96 -9.51 6.12 6.98
N ARG A 97 -9.94 5.15 6.16
CA ARG A 97 -9.70 3.72 6.43
C ARG A 97 -8.21 3.42 6.51
N LEU A 98 -7.44 3.88 5.54
CA LEU A 98 -5.99 3.68 5.47
C LEU A 98 -5.27 4.34 6.66
N LEU A 99 -5.64 5.55 7.06
CA LEU A 99 -5.07 6.21 8.25
C LEU A 99 -5.36 5.41 9.53
N ARG A 100 -6.55 4.83 9.67
CA ARG A 100 -6.87 3.98 10.83
C ARG A 100 -6.04 2.70 10.85
N MET A 101 -5.81 2.09 9.69
CA MET A 101 -4.91 0.93 9.60
C MET A 101 -3.47 1.30 9.94
N ALA A 102 -3.00 2.47 9.52
CA ALA A 102 -1.68 2.98 9.91
C ALA A 102 -1.55 3.16 11.42
N VAL A 103 -2.57 3.72 12.08
CA VAL A 103 -2.60 3.87 13.54
C VAL A 103 -2.60 2.50 14.22
N ALA A 104 -3.43 1.56 13.76
CA ALA A 104 -3.52 0.23 14.34
C ALA A 104 -2.17 -0.52 14.30
N GLU A 105 -1.39 -0.37 13.23
CA GLU A 105 -0.05 -0.95 13.16
C GLU A 105 0.94 -0.34 14.14
N LEU A 106 0.88 0.98 14.35
CA LEU A 106 1.74 1.62 15.33
C LEU A 106 1.38 1.22 16.76
N GLU A 107 0.09 1.06 17.06
CA GLU A 107 -0.39 0.58 18.35
C GLU A 107 0.06 -0.87 18.61
N ALA A 108 -0.10 -1.77 17.63
CA ALA A 108 0.31 -3.17 17.77
C ALA A 108 1.81 -3.34 18.07
N GLN A 109 2.66 -2.44 17.56
CA GLN A 109 4.10 -2.46 17.80
C GLN A 109 4.52 -1.89 19.18
N GLN A 110 3.63 -1.19 19.89
CA GLN A 110 3.92 -0.69 21.24
C GLN A 110 3.64 -1.72 22.35
N ASP A 111 2.87 -2.75 22.02
CA ASP A 111 2.48 -3.82 22.94
C ASP A 111 3.44 -5.04 22.89
N GLU A 112 4.48 -5.00 22.04
CA GLU A 112 5.56 -6.00 21.92
C GLU A 112 6.79 -5.66 22.79
#